data_AF-A0A3M3WNF3-F1
#
_entry.id   AF-A0A3M3WNF3-F1
#
_cell.length_a   1.000
_cell.length_b   1.000
_cell.length_c   1.000
_cell.angle_alpha   90.00
_cell.angle_beta   90.00
_cell.angle_gamma   90.00
#
_symmetry.space_group_name_H-M   'P 1'
#
loop_
_entity.id
_entity.type
_entity.pdbx_description
1 polymer ?
#
loop_
_entity_poly.entity_id
_entity_poly.type
_entity_poly.pdbx_seq_one_letter_code
_entity_poly.pdbx_strand_id
1 'polypeptide(L)'
;MVLVEPVEAMNTNAANALLKSLEEPSGNTVLLLVSHQPSRLLPTVKSRCVQQACPLPGEQMSLDWLSGALPDCTQDERFELLTLAAGSPLAAVALHTQGVREQRALVVDGVKKLLKQQQSATQLAEGWKDIPLLLLFDWFCDWSHLILRYQMTQDEEGLGLGDMRKVIQYLAQKSSRAKVLDIQDWILAQRQKVMSKANLNRVLLLEALLVQWAGLPGQA
;
A
#
# COMPACT_ATOMS: atom_id res chain seq x y z
N MET A 1 -3.79 9.46 -31.53
CA MET A 1 -3.38 9.63 -30.12
C MET A 1 -2.70 8.35 -29.68
N VAL A 2 -1.55 8.45 -29.02
CA VAL A 2 -0.78 7.31 -28.51
C VAL A 2 -0.65 7.47 -26.99
N LEU A 3 -0.99 6.43 -26.24
CA LEU A 3 -0.85 6.36 -24.78
C LEU A 3 0.29 5.41 -24.41
N VAL A 4 1.19 5.84 -23.54
CA VAL A 4 2.27 5.00 -22.99
C VAL A 4 2.19 5.04 -21.46
N GLU A 5 1.94 3.89 -20.84
CA GLU A 5 1.74 3.75 -19.39
C GLU A 5 2.25 2.39 -18.88
N PRO A 6 3.12 2.32 -17.86
CA PRO A 6 3.95 3.41 -17.34
C PRO A 6 5.17 3.65 -18.25
N VAL A 7 5.46 4.92 -18.54
CA VAL A 7 6.56 5.30 -19.46
C VAL A 7 7.95 4.96 -18.89
N GLU A 8 8.13 4.92 -17.57
CA GLU A 8 9.39 4.52 -16.92
C GLU A 8 9.69 3.01 -16.99
N ALA A 9 8.75 2.18 -17.44
CA ALA A 9 9.03 0.76 -17.68
C ALA A 9 9.75 0.52 -19.01
N MET A 10 9.92 1.55 -19.85
CA MET A 10 10.67 1.44 -21.09
C MET A 10 12.16 1.18 -20.82
N ASN A 11 12.74 0.25 -21.57
CA ASN A 11 14.18 0.11 -21.63
C ASN A 11 14.82 1.30 -22.39
N THR A 12 16.15 1.42 -22.31
CA THR A 12 16.89 2.53 -22.92
C THR A 12 16.66 2.63 -24.44
N ASN A 13 16.54 1.50 -25.13
CA ASN A 13 16.32 1.48 -26.59
C ASN A 13 14.94 2.04 -26.96
N ALA A 14 13.89 1.62 -26.24
CA ALA A 14 12.54 2.12 -26.43
C ALA A 14 12.44 3.62 -26.10
N ALA A 15 13.08 4.07 -25.03
CA ALA A 15 13.12 5.48 -24.67
C ALA A 15 13.83 6.33 -25.74
N ASN A 16 14.96 5.86 -26.29
CA ASN A 16 15.66 6.55 -27.37
C ASN A 16 14.87 6.57 -28.69
N ALA A 17 14.11 5.52 -28.98
CA ALA A 17 13.21 5.52 -30.13
C ALA A 17 12.08 6.55 -29.95
N LEU A 18 11.51 6.64 -28.74
CA LEU A 18 10.49 7.63 -28.41
C LEU A 18 11.02 9.07 -28.55
N LEU A 19 12.29 9.34 -28.22
CA LEU A 19 12.88 10.67 -28.38
C LEU A 19 12.78 11.18 -29.82
N LYS A 20 13.01 10.31 -30.81
CA LYS A 20 12.86 10.70 -32.23
C LYS A 20 11.44 11.15 -32.54
N SER A 21 10.44 10.44 -32.03
CA SER A 21 9.03 10.79 -32.21
C SER A 21 8.59 12.02 -31.40
N LEU A 22 9.28 12.35 -30.31
CA LEU A 22 9.03 13.56 -29.52
C LEU A 22 9.68 14.80 -30.16
N GLU A 23 10.83 14.65 -30.82
CA GLU A 23 11.55 15.72 -31.52
C GLU A 23 10.90 16.08 -32.86
N GLU A 24 10.52 15.05 -33.62
CA GLU A 24 9.91 15.19 -34.94
C GLU A 24 8.55 14.46 -34.96
N PRO A 25 7.52 15.00 -34.27
CA PRO A 25 6.21 14.38 -34.25
C PRO A 25 5.62 14.38 -35.67
N SER A 26 5.26 13.20 -36.16
CA SER A 26 4.61 13.06 -37.46
C SER A 26 3.18 13.65 -37.44
N GLY A 27 2.96 14.79 -38.11
CA GLY A 27 1.65 15.39 -38.34
C GLY A 27 0.78 15.53 -37.07
N ASN A 28 -0.55 15.36 -37.21
CA ASN A 28 -1.57 15.45 -36.13
C ASN A 28 -1.48 14.30 -35.09
N THR A 29 -0.31 14.10 -34.49
CA THR A 29 -0.09 13.07 -33.46
C THR A 29 0.00 13.70 -32.08
N VAL A 30 -0.79 13.18 -31.15
CA VAL A 30 -0.71 13.50 -29.71
C VAL A 30 -0.17 12.28 -28.97
N LEU A 31 0.90 12.47 -28.21
CA LEU A 31 1.52 11.49 -27.34
C LEU A 31 1.16 11.83 -25.88
N LEU A 32 0.50 10.89 -25.19
CA LEU A 32 0.19 10.98 -23.77
C LEU A 32 1.06 9.96 -23.03
N LEU A 33 1.93 10.45 -22.15
CA LEU A 33 2.86 9.62 -21.38
C LEU A 33 2.45 9.67 -19.91
N VAL A 34 2.15 8.51 -19.33
CA VAL A 34 1.77 8.38 -17.92
C VAL A 34 2.96 7.81 -17.15
N SER A 35 3.32 8.45 -16.05
CA SER A 35 4.43 8.04 -15.19
C SER A 35 4.00 8.05 -13.74
N HIS A 36 4.25 6.95 -13.02
CA HIS A 36 4.06 6.86 -11.58
C HIS A 36 5.31 7.32 -10.82
N GLN A 37 6.48 7.26 -11.46
CA GLN A 37 7.77 7.69 -10.90
C GLN A 37 8.51 8.58 -11.90
N PRO A 38 8.08 9.85 -12.07
CA PRO A 38 8.71 10.76 -13.02
C PRO A 38 10.23 10.86 -12.81
N SER A 39 10.72 10.77 -11.57
CA SER A 39 12.16 10.78 -11.26
C SER A 39 12.99 9.73 -12.01
N ARG A 40 12.40 8.59 -12.40
CA ARG A 40 13.07 7.52 -13.17
C ARG A 40 13.17 7.77 -14.67
N LEU A 41 12.44 8.76 -15.20
CA LEU A 41 12.48 9.08 -16.63
C LEU A 41 13.76 9.81 -17.01
N LEU A 42 14.25 9.52 -18.22
CA LEU A 42 15.41 10.22 -18.79
C LEU A 42 15.14 11.72 -18.86
N PRO A 43 16.11 12.58 -18.46
CA PRO A 43 15.97 14.03 -18.55
C PRO A 43 15.59 14.52 -19.95
N THR A 44 16.07 13.83 -21.00
CA THR A 44 15.80 14.15 -22.41
C THR A 44 14.35 13.94 -22.83
N VAL A 45 13.66 12.95 -22.24
CA VAL A 45 12.22 12.73 -22.47
C VAL A 45 11.44 13.82 -21.73
N LYS A 46 11.79 14.09 -20.47
CA LYS A 46 11.13 15.12 -19.65
C LYS A 46 11.18 16.51 -20.26
N SER A 47 12.30 16.90 -20.85
CA SER A 47 12.49 18.24 -21.41
C SER A 47 11.67 18.49 -22.68
N ARG A 48 11.14 17.43 -23.31
CA ARG A 48 10.36 17.48 -24.55
C ARG A 48 8.86 17.26 -24.32
N CYS A 49 8.43 17.13 -23.06
CA CYS A 49 7.03 16.94 -22.70
C CYS A 49 6.54 18.09 -21.82
N VAL A 50 5.29 18.49 -22.01
CA VAL A 50 4.59 19.32 -21.01
C VAL A 50 4.24 18.42 -19.84
N GLN A 51 4.72 18.78 -18.65
CA GLN A 51 4.45 18.03 -17.44
C GLN A 51 3.14 18.50 -16.80
N GLN A 52 2.15 17.62 -16.78
CA GLN A 52 0.91 17.84 -16.07
C GLN A 52 0.90 16.99 -14.80
N ALA A 53 0.86 17.65 -13.65
CA ALA A 53 0.66 16.95 -12.39
C ALA A 53 -0.80 16.46 -12.30
N CYS A 54 -0.98 15.24 -11.81
CA CYS A 54 -2.27 14.66 -11.47
C CYS A 54 -2.26 14.35 -9.96
N PRO A 55 -2.48 15.36 -9.09
CA PRO A 55 -2.53 15.13 -7.66
C PRO A 55 -3.77 14.33 -7.27
N LEU A 56 -3.71 13.69 -6.10
CA LEU A 56 -4.90 13.10 -5.51
C LEU A 56 -5.95 14.17 -5.23
N PRO A 57 -7.25 13.90 -5.46
CA PRO A 57 -8.32 14.78 -5.03
C PRO A 57 -8.32 14.92 -3.50
N GLY A 58 -8.92 16.00 -3.01
CA GLY A 58 -9.14 16.18 -1.57
C GLY A 58 -10.04 15.09 -0.99
N GLU A 59 -9.94 14.84 0.31
CA GLU A 59 -10.72 13.79 0.99
C GLU A 59 -12.22 13.96 0.77
N GLN A 60 -12.76 15.17 1.00
CA GLN A 60 -14.19 15.43 0.83
C GLN A 60 -14.65 15.16 -0.62
N MET A 61 -13.90 15.65 -1.62
CA MET A 61 -14.20 15.40 -3.03
C MET A 61 -14.17 13.90 -3.37
N SER A 62 -13.26 13.15 -2.75
CA SER A 62 -13.15 11.71 -2.92
C SER A 62 -14.33 10.98 -2.30
N LEU A 63 -14.75 11.37 -1.10
CA LEU A 63 -15.92 10.80 -0.41
C LEU A 63 -17.22 11.11 -1.15
N ASP A 64 -17.37 12.34 -1.65
CA ASP A 64 -18.53 12.76 -2.45
C ASP A 64 -18.59 11.93 -3.74
N TRP A 65 -17.48 11.74 -4.43
CA TRP A 65 -17.43 10.88 -5.62
C TRP A 65 -17.72 9.41 -5.29
N LEU A 66 -17.16 8.89 -4.20
CA LEU A 66 -17.42 7.52 -3.74
C LEU A 66 -18.88 7.29 -3.38
N SER A 67 -19.60 8.34 -2.98
CA SER A 67 -21.04 8.24 -2.70
C SER A 67 -21.86 7.83 -3.93
N GLY A 68 -21.47 8.31 -5.12
CA GLY A 68 -22.08 7.92 -6.38
C GLY A 68 -21.54 6.60 -6.93
N ALA A 69 -20.25 6.31 -6.72
CA ALA A 69 -19.62 5.10 -7.23
C ALA A 69 -19.96 3.83 -6.41
N LEU A 70 -20.18 3.97 -5.11
CA LEU A 70 -20.49 2.90 -4.17
C LEU A 70 -21.76 3.24 -3.37
N PRO A 71 -22.95 3.29 -4.01
CA PRO A 71 -24.19 3.72 -3.36
C PRO A 71 -24.61 2.83 -2.20
N ASP A 72 -24.28 1.54 -2.27
CA ASP A 72 -24.65 0.54 -1.25
C ASP A 72 -23.77 0.57 0.01
N CYS A 73 -22.61 1.26 -0.04
CA CYS A 73 -21.73 1.41 1.11
C CYS A 73 -22.18 2.56 2.01
N THR A 74 -22.06 2.42 3.33
CA THR A 74 -22.29 3.55 4.25
C THR A 74 -21.14 4.57 4.15
N GLN A 75 -21.34 5.76 4.73
CA GLN A 75 -20.31 6.80 4.75
C GLN A 75 -19.02 6.33 5.44
N ASP A 76 -19.14 5.58 6.54
CA ASP A 76 -17.99 5.04 7.27
C ASP A 76 -17.23 4.01 6.43
N GLU A 77 -17.95 3.17 5.68
CA GLU A 77 -17.33 2.16 4.81
C GLU A 77 -16.56 2.81 3.65
N ARG A 78 -17.10 3.89 3.07
CA ARG A 78 -16.42 4.67 2.04
C ARG A 78 -15.17 5.35 2.60
N PHE A 79 -15.25 5.88 3.82
CA PHE A 79 -14.10 6.47 4.51
C PHE A 79 -13.01 5.44 4.81
N GLU A 80 -13.38 4.25 5.28
CA GLU A 80 -12.46 3.13 5.48
C GLU A 80 -11.77 2.74 4.17
N LEU A 81 -12.53 2.55 3.09
CA LEU A 81 -12.00 2.19 1.77
C LEU A 81 -11.05 3.27 1.23
N LEU A 82 -11.42 4.56 1.39
CA LEU A 82 -10.58 5.67 0.97
C LEU A 82 -9.27 5.73 1.76
N THR A 83 -9.33 5.48 3.06
CA THR A 83 -8.15 5.40 3.93
C THR A 83 -7.23 4.27 3.51
N LEU A 84 -7.78 3.07 3.28
CA LEU A 84 -7.02 1.91 2.80
C LEU A 84 -6.44 2.11 1.39
N ALA A 85 -7.08 2.97 0.59
CA ALA A 85 -6.63 3.36 -0.74
C ALA A 85 -5.65 4.54 -0.73
N ALA A 86 -5.15 4.97 0.43
CA ALA A 86 -4.26 6.12 0.61
C ALA A 86 -4.79 7.40 -0.07
N GLY A 87 -6.12 7.63 0.01
CA GLY A 87 -6.78 8.80 -0.55
C GLY A 87 -7.13 8.70 -2.04
N SER A 88 -6.89 7.55 -2.70
CA SER A 88 -7.28 7.35 -4.10
C SER A 88 -8.71 6.81 -4.21
N PRO A 89 -9.69 7.58 -4.73
CA PRO A 89 -11.08 7.12 -4.84
C PRO A 89 -11.23 5.95 -5.84
N LEU A 90 -10.45 5.94 -6.92
CA LEU A 90 -10.48 4.84 -7.89
C LEU A 90 -9.92 3.54 -7.29
N ALA A 91 -8.84 3.64 -6.52
CA ALA A 91 -8.31 2.46 -5.83
C ALA A 91 -9.28 1.98 -4.74
N ALA A 92 -9.97 2.88 -4.04
CA ALA A 92 -11.00 2.51 -3.06
C ALA A 92 -12.12 1.65 -3.67
N VAL A 93 -12.58 1.99 -4.88
CA VAL A 93 -13.55 1.16 -5.64
C VAL A 93 -12.95 -0.22 -5.97
N ALA A 94 -11.70 -0.26 -6.45
CA ALA A 94 -11.05 -1.53 -6.76
C ALA A 94 -10.89 -2.42 -5.52
N LEU A 95 -10.55 -1.84 -4.36
CA LEU A 95 -10.47 -2.55 -3.08
C LEU A 95 -11.84 -3.10 -2.65
N HIS A 96 -12.91 -2.31 -2.85
CA HIS A 96 -14.27 -2.75 -2.55
C HIS A 96 -14.64 -3.99 -3.38
N THR A 97 -14.41 -3.97 -4.69
CA THR A 97 -14.67 -5.11 -5.59
C THR A 97 -13.89 -6.37 -5.19
N GLN A 98 -12.72 -6.21 -4.57
CA GLN A 98 -11.87 -7.31 -4.10
C GLN A 98 -12.27 -7.87 -2.72
N GLY A 99 -13.32 -7.33 -2.08
CA GLY A 99 -13.75 -7.79 -0.75
C GLY A 99 -12.73 -7.46 0.36
N VAL A 100 -11.94 -6.39 0.17
CA VAL A 100 -10.79 -6.05 1.03
C VAL A 100 -11.18 -5.86 2.49
N ARG A 101 -12.39 -5.36 2.78
CA ARG A 101 -12.86 -5.17 4.15
C ARG A 101 -13.03 -6.48 4.91
N GLU A 102 -13.58 -7.52 4.25
CA GLU A 102 -13.73 -8.85 4.85
C GLU A 102 -12.36 -9.50 5.07
N GLN A 103 -11.48 -9.42 4.06
CA GLN A 103 -10.11 -9.92 4.17
C GLN A 103 -9.36 -9.23 5.31
N ARG A 104 -9.48 -7.89 5.42
CA ARG A 104 -8.87 -7.12 6.50
C ARG A 104 -9.44 -7.51 7.86
N ALA A 105 -10.76 -7.69 7.99
CA ALA A 105 -11.38 -8.14 9.23
C ALA A 105 -10.83 -9.49 9.70
N LEU A 106 -10.65 -10.45 8.77
CA LEU A 106 -10.03 -11.75 9.06
C LEU A 106 -8.58 -11.61 9.55
N VAL A 107 -7.79 -10.72 8.94
CA VAL A 107 -6.40 -10.50 9.34
C VAL A 107 -6.32 -9.78 10.67
N VAL A 108 -7.14 -8.76 10.91
CA VAL A 108 -7.21 -8.04 12.18
C VAL A 108 -7.58 -8.98 13.33
N ASP A 109 -8.57 -9.86 13.14
CA ASP A 109 -8.91 -10.89 14.12
C ASP A 109 -7.77 -11.87 14.34
N GLY A 110 -7.13 -12.35 13.26
CA GLY A 110 -5.98 -13.24 13.33
C GLY A 110 -4.80 -12.61 14.08
N VAL A 111 -4.47 -11.34 13.83
CA VAL A 111 -3.43 -10.61 14.57
C VAL A 111 -3.78 -10.48 16.05
N LYS A 112 -5.04 -10.20 16.39
CA LYS A 112 -5.49 -10.16 17.80
C LYS A 112 -5.34 -11.52 18.48
N LYS A 113 -5.67 -12.61 17.79
CA LYS A 113 -5.53 -13.99 18.29
C LYS A 113 -4.06 -14.41 18.42
N LEU A 114 -3.21 -14.00 17.48
CA LEU A 114 -1.76 -14.21 17.52
C LEU A 114 -1.14 -13.56 18.76
N LEU A 115 -1.44 -12.28 19.01
CA LEU A 115 -0.92 -11.55 20.18
C LEU A 115 -1.41 -12.13 21.51
N LYS A 116 -2.60 -12.74 21.52
CA LYS A 116 -3.15 -13.47 22.68
C LYS A 116 -2.67 -14.91 22.79
N GLN A 117 -1.78 -15.37 21.90
CA GLN A 117 -1.29 -16.75 21.82
C GLN A 117 -2.42 -17.79 21.62
N GLN A 118 -3.53 -17.39 21.01
CA GLN A 118 -4.68 -18.25 20.73
C GLN A 118 -4.57 -18.99 19.38
N GLN A 119 -3.77 -18.46 18.45
CA GLN A 119 -3.48 -19.07 17.16
C GLN A 119 -1.99 -18.93 16.86
N SER A 120 -1.42 -19.94 16.22
CA SER A 120 -0.02 -19.93 15.79
C SER A 120 0.17 -19.15 14.48
N ALA A 121 1.40 -18.69 14.25
CA ALA A 121 1.79 -18.02 13.00
C ALA A 121 1.52 -18.91 11.77
N THR A 122 1.81 -20.21 11.87
CA THR A 122 1.58 -21.20 10.81
C THR A 122 0.11 -21.32 10.44
N GLN A 123 -0.78 -21.46 11.44
CA GLN A 123 -2.22 -21.58 11.19
C GLN A 123 -2.78 -20.34 10.48
N LEU A 124 -2.32 -19.14 10.84
CA LEU A 124 -2.71 -17.90 10.18
C LEU A 124 -2.12 -17.78 8.78
N ALA A 125 -0.85 -18.16 8.59
CA ALA A 125 -0.20 -18.15 7.28
C ALA A 125 -0.91 -19.05 6.26
N GLU A 126 -1.36 -20.23 6.69
CA GLU A 126 -2.19 -21.13 5.88
C GLU A 126 -3.61 -20.58 5.66
N GLY A 127 -4.22 -20.03 6.71
CA GLY A 127 -5.57 -19.46 6.65
C GLY A 127 -5.70 -18.25 5.74
N TRP A 128 -4.60 -17.52 5.49
CA TRP A 128 -4.58 -16.33 4.64
C TRP A 128 -4.13 -16.62 3.21
N LYS A 129 -4.16 -17.87 2.73
CA LYS A 129 -3.68 -18.24 1.39
C LYS A 129 -4.34 -17.45 0.24
N ASP A 130 -5.62 -17.12 0.38
CA ASP A 130 -6.44 -16.47 -0.67
C ASP A 130 -6.31 -14.94 -0.66
N ILE A 131 -5.68 -14.37 0.38
CA ILE A 131 -5.47 -12.91 0.48
C ILE A 131 -4.24 -12.52 -0.34
N PRO A 132 -4.27 -11.50 -1.20
CA PRO A 132 -3.07 -11.02 -1.90
C PRO A 132 -1.93 -10.67 -0.93
N LEU A 133 -0.71 -11.18 -1.18
CA LEU A 133 0.45 -10.90 -0.34
C LEU A 133 0.71 -9.40 -0.20
N LEU A 134 0.58 -8.64 -1.29
CA LEU A 134 0.80 -7.20 -1.27
C LEU A 134 -0.14 -6.49 -0.28
N LEU A 135 -1.41 -6.88 -0.21
CA LEU A 135 -2.36 -6.30 0.76
C LEU A 135 -1.96 -6.60 2.20
N LEU A 136 -1.51 -7.81 2.49
CA LEU A 136 -0.99 -8.16 3.81
C LEU A 136 0.20 -7.27 4.17
N PHE A 137 1.20 -7.18 3.29
CA PHE A 137 2.38 -6.35 3.53
C PHE A 137 2.05 -4.87 3.64
N ASP A 138 1.09 -4.35 2.87
CA ASP A 138 0.61 -2.97 2.96
C ASP A 138 -0.01 -2.71 4.34
N TRP A 139 -0.90 -3.58 4.84
CA TRP A 139 -1.50 -3.41 6.16
C TRP A 139 -0.48 -3.48 7.29
N PHE A 140 0.45 -4.44 7.26
CA PHE A 140 1.50 -4.54 8.28
C PHE A 140 2.48 -3.35 8.22
N CYS A 141 2.77 -2.84 7.02
CA CYS A 141 3.55 -1.62 6.85
C CYS A 141 2.84 -0.42 7.47
N ASP A 142 1.56 -0.22 7.16
CA ASP A 142 0.74 0.86 7.71
C ASP A 142 0.66 0.77 9.24
N TRP A 143 0.40 -0.41 9.79
CA TRP A 143 0.34 -0.60 11.24
C TRP A 143 1.69 -0.31 11.90
N SER A 144 2.82 -0.75 11.33
CA SER A 144 4.15 -0.44 11.87
C SER A 144 4.43 1.06 11.86
N HIS A 145 4.02 1.76 10.80
CA HIS A 145 4.13 3.22 10.70
C HIS A 145 3.28 3.90 11.79
N LEU A 146 2.03 3.48 11.97
CA LEU A 146 1.13 4.04 12.97
C LEU A 146 1.65 3.83 14.40
N ILE A 147 2.26 2.67 14.68
CA ILE A 147 2.95 2.39 15.95
C ILE A 147 4.07 3.42 16.18
N LEU A 148 4.96 3.61 15.18
CA LEU A 148 6.07 4.56 15.29
C LEU A 148 5.60 6.00 15.45
N ARG A 149 4.59 6.40 14.67
CA ARG A 149 3.97 7.72 14.78
C ARG A 149 3.47 7.94 16.20
N TYR A 150 2.68 7.01 16.75
CA TYR A 150 2.15 7.15 18.09
C TYR A 150 3.24 7.17 19.17
N GLN A 151 4.29 6.37 19.04
CA GLN A 151 5.44 6.42 19.96
C GLN A 151 6.11 7.81 20.00
N MET A 152 6.12 8.53 18.88
CA MET A 152 6.73 9.85 18.76
C MET A 152 5.80 11.00 19.15
N THR A 153 4.51 10.92 18.81
CA THR A 153 3.57 12.03 18.95
C THR A 153 2.62 11.91 20.14
N GLN A 154 2.34 10.68 20.60
CA GLN A 154 1.25 10.37 21.55
C GLN A 154 -0.13 10.86 21.09
N ASP A 155 -0.28 11.14 19.79
CA ASP A 155 -1.51 11.63 19.16
C ASP A 155 -2.47 10.48 18.87
N GLU A 156 -3.61 10.45 19.57
CA GLU A 156 -4.63 9.41 19.41
C GLU A 156 -5.52 9.61 18.19
N GLU A 157 -5.64 10.83 17.66
CA GLU A 157 -6.40 11.10 16.44
C GLU A 157 -5.72 10.45 15.23
N GLY A 158 -4.39 10.33 15.30
CA GLY A 158 -3.53 9.75 14.30
C GLY A 158 -3.43 8.24 14.20
N LEU A 159 -4.14 7.47 15.02
CA LEU A 159 -3.97 6.01 15.14
C LEU A 159 -4.61 5.18 14.01
N GLY A 160 -5.11 5.83 12.97
CA GLY A 160 -5.75 5.19 11.82
C GLY A 160 -7.15 4.64 12.15
N LEU A 161 -7.55 3.60 11.40
CA LEU A 161 -8.88 3.00 11.48
C LEU A 161 -9.17 2.37 12.86
N GLY A 162 -10.45 2.37 13.24
CA GLY A 162 -10.90 1.92 14.56
C GLY A 162 -10.67 0.42 14.83
N ASP A 163 -10.56 -0.38 13.79
CA ASP A 163 -10.37 -1.84 13.85
C ASP A 163 -9.10 -2.28 14.59
N MET A 164 -8.03 -1.49 14.44
CA MET A 164 -6.69 -1.75 14.98
C MET A 164 -6.20 -0.71 15.98
N ARG A 165 -6.92 0.42 16.19
CA ARG A 165 -6.52 1.51 17.10
C ARG A 165 -6.00 1.01 18.47
N LYS A 166 -6.77 0.15 19.16
CA LYS A 166 -6.37 -0.41 20.47
C LYS A 166 -5.15 -1.32 20.40
N VAL A 167 -5.01 -2.09 19.31
CA VAL A 167 -3.87 -2.99 19.10
C VAL A 167 -2.61 -2.19 18.84
N ILE A 168 -2.69 -1.17 17.98
CA ILE A 168 -1.59 -0.24 17.68
C ILE A 168 -1.15 0.47 18.96
N GLN A 169 -2.09 1.01 19.74
CA GLN A 169 -1.78 1.66 21.02
C GLN A 169 -1.06 0.71 21.99
N TYR A 170 -1.56 -0.53 22.14
CA TYR A 170 -0.92 -1.55 22.97
C TYR A 170 0.50 -1.88 22.47
N LEU A 171 0.68 -2.13 21.17
CA LEU A 171 1.97 -2.45 20.59
C LEU A 171 2.96 -1.29 20.77
N ALA A 172 2.52 -0.05 20.55
CA ALA A 172 3.35 1.14 20.73
C ALA A 172 3.84 1.30 22.17
N GLN A 173 2.99 0.98 23.16
CA GLN A 173 3.36 1.04 24.57
C GLN A 173 4.23 -0.14 25.05
N LYS A 174 4.17 -1.29 24.36
CA LYS A 174 4.82 -2.55 24.79
C LYS A 174 6.02 -2.98 23.94
N SER A 175 6.34 -2.23 22.89
CA SER A 175 7.50 -2.47 22.03
C SER A 175 8.49 -1.31 22.12
N SER A 176 9.77 -1.60 21.92
CA SER A 176 10.79 -0.56 21.76
C SER A 176 10.77 -0.01 20.33
N ARG A 177 11.03 1.29 20.15
CA ARG A 177 11.13 1.92 18.82
C ARG A 177 12.09 1.20 17.88
N ALA A 178 13.23 0.70 18.39
CA ALA A 178 14.22 -0.03 17.58
C ALA A 178 13.60 -1.29 16.93
N LYS A 179 12.96 -2.16 17.73
CA LYS A 179 12.25 -3.35 17.21
C LYS A 179 11.20 -3.00 16.15
N VAL A 180 10.47 -1.89 16.32
CA VAL A 180 9.45 -1.47 15.34
C VAL A 180 10.07 -0.94 14.04
N LEU A 181 11.23 -0.28 14.11
CA LEU A 181 12.00 0.10 12.92
C LEU A 181 12.55 -1.13 12.21
N ASP A 182 13.11 -2.10 12.94
CA ASP A 182 13.67 -3.32 12.37
C ASP A 182 12.62 -4.12 11.59
N ILE A 183 11.41 -4.28 12.14
CA ILE A 183 10.32 -4.97 11.44
C ILE A 183 9.82 -4.14 10.25
N GLN A 184 9.78 -2.81 10.34
CA GLN A 184 9.36 -1.95 9.23
C GLN A 184 10.33 -2.07 8.04
N ASP A 185 11.63 -2.01 8.30
CA ASP A 185 12.66 -2.21 7.27
C ASP A 185 12.56 -3.60 6.65
N TRP A 186 12.33 -4.63 7.47
CA TRP A 186 12.14 -5.99 6.99
C TRP A 186 10.89 -6.12 6.11
N ILE A 187 9.74 -5.56 6.53
CA ILE A 187 8.47 -5.55 5.77
C ILE A 187 8.68 -4.89 4.41
N LEU A 188 9.32 -3.71 4.37
CA LEU A 188 9.60 -2.98 3.13
C LEU A 188 10.50 -3.78 2.18
N ALA A 189 11.56 -4.41 2.71
CA ALA A 189 12.47 -5.24 1.93
C ALA A 189 11.76 -6.48 1.34
N GLN A 190 10.91 -7.17 2.11
CA GLN A 190 10.15 -8.31 1.59
C GLN A 190 9.09 -7.87 0.58
N ARG A 191 8.40 -6.75 0.81
CA ARG A 191 7.43 -6.18 -0.13
C ARG A 191 8.06 -5.94 -1.51
N GLN A 192 9.28 -5.39 -1.55
CA GLN A 192 10.01 -5.20 -2.81
C GLN A 192 10.30 -6.53 -3.53
N LYS A 193 10.59 -7.61 -2.81
CA LYS A 193 10.78 -8.95 -3.39
C LYS A 193 9.48 -9.54 -3.94
N VAL A 194 8.36 -9.31 -3.26
CA VAL A 194 7.02 -9.71 -3.75
C VAL A 194 6.69 -8.96 -5.05
N MET A 195 6.94 -7.64 -5.10
CA MET A 195 6.71 -6.83 -6.31
C MET A 195 7.58 -7.24 -7.49
N SER A 196 8.82 -7.68 -7.24
CA SER A 196 9.74 -8.16 -8.28
C SER A 196 9.46 -9.60 -8.75
N LYS A 197 8.36 -10.23 -8.28
CA LYS A 197 7.95 -11.61 -8.62
C LYS A 197 9.05 -12.65 -8.33
N ALA A 198 9.83 -12.46 -7.28
CA ALA A 198 10.76 -13.47 -6.82
C ALA A 198 10.01 -14.77 -6.45
N ASN A 199 10.62 -15.93 -6.69
CA ASN A 199 10.05 -17.23 -6.31
C ASN A 199 10.13 -17.41 -4.79
N LEU A 200 9.13 -16.90 -4.08
CA LEU A 200 9.06 -16.88 -2.61
C LEU A 200 8.08 -17.94 -2.13
N ASN A 201 8.48 -18.70 -1.12
CA ASN A 201 7.54 -19.55 -0.39
C ASN A 201 6.61 -18.65 0.44
N ARG A 202 5.34 -18.57 0.02
CA ARG A 202 4.31 -17.73 0.63
C ARG A 202 4.12 -18.03 2.12
N VAL A 203 3.99 -19.30 2.49
CA VAL A 203 3.70 -19.70 3.88
C VAL A 203 4.86 -19.30 4.77
N LEU A 204 6.09 -19.66 4.37
CA LEU A 204 7.30 -19.32 5.13
C LEU A 204 7.47 -17.79 5.30
N LEU A 205 7.15 -17.02 4.26
CA LEU A 205 7.23 -15.57 4.30
C LEU A 205 6.22 -14.97 5.30
N LEU A 206 4.98 -15.47 5.30
CA LEU A 206 3.95 -15.03 6.23
C LEU A 206 4.23 -15.47 7.66
N GLU A 207 4.74 -16.68 7.86
CA GLU A 207 5.19 -17.15 9.17
C GLU A 207 6.29 -16.25 9.74
N ALA A 208 7.30 -15.92 8.93
CA ALA A 208 8.38 -15.03 9.35
C ALA A 208 7.86 -13.65 9.76
N LEU A 209 6.92 -13.09 8.97
CA LEU A 209 6.26 -11.82 9.29
C LEU A 209 5.51 -11.91 10.63
N LEU A 210 4.70 -12.95 10.82
CA LEU A 210 3.86 -13.12 12.00
C LEU A 210 4.67 -13.39 13.27
N VAL A 211 5.74 -14.18 13.18
CA VAL A 211 6.65 -14.44 14.31
C VAL A 211 7.33 -13.14 14.76
N GLN A 212 7.85 -12.34 13.82
CA GLN A 212 8.45 -11.04 14.16
C GLN A 212 7.41 -10.10 14.78
N TRP A 213 6.21 -10.04 14.20
CA TRP A 213 5.12 -9.21 14.70
C TRP A 213 4.68 -9.60 16.12
N ALA A 214 4.53 -10.90 16.38
CA ALA A 214 4.19 -11.43 17.69
C ALA A 214 5.31 -11.21 18.73
N GLY A 215 6.55 -11.05 18.29
CA GLY A 215 7.71 -10.74 19.13
C GLY A 215 7.89 -9.25 19.45
N LEU A 216 7.05 -8.36 18.91
CA LEU A 216 7.11 -6.92 19.22
C LEU A 216 6.83 -6.61 20.69
N PRO A 217 5.78 -7.16 21.34
CA PRO A 217 5.55 -6.95 22.76
C PRO A 217 6.59 -7.70 23.58
N GLY A 218 7.30 -7.00 24.46
CA GLY A 218 8.28 -7.60 25.36
C GLY A 218 9.47 -6.70 25.61
N GLN A 219 10.05 -6.79 26.81
CA GLN A 219 11.19 -5.95 27.20
C GLN A 219 12.36 -6.12 26.21
N ALA A 220 13.05 -5.00 25.98
CA ALA A 220 14.36 -4.98 25.34
C ALA A 220 15.38 -5.71 26.22
#